data_AF-A0A3S4X085-F1
#
_entry.id   AF-A0A3S4X085-F1
#
_cell.length_a   1.000
_cell.length_b   1.000
_cell.length_c   1.000
_cell.angle_alpha   90.00
_cell.angle_beta   90.00
_cell.angle_gamma   90.00
#
_symmetry.space_group_name_H-M   'P 1'
#
loop_
_entity.id
_entity.type
_entity.pdbx_description
1 polymer ?
#
loop_
_entity_poly.entity_id
_entity_poly.type
_entity_poly.pdbx_seq_one_letter_code
_entity_poly.pdbx_strand_id
1 'polypeptide(L)' 'MPETIVNCPTCEKEVVWSKESKYRPFCSERCQLIDLGDWAAEKHSIASVEETLFSEDLEKY' A
#
# COMPACT_ATOMS: atom_id res chain seq x y z
N MET A 1 -14.99 16.90 -16.02
CA MET A 1 -14.97 15.73 -15.11
C MET A 1 -14.09 16.10 -13.93
N PRO A 2 -14.46 15.80 -12.68
CA PRO A 2 -13.58 16.09 -11.55
C PRO A 2 -12.29 15.27 -11.67
N GLU A 3 -11.16 15.90 -11.36
CA GLU A 3 -9.88 15.21 -11.28
C GLU A 3 -9.88 14.25 -10.09
N THR A 4 -9.44 13.02 -10.30
CA THR A 4 -9.25 12.06 -9.20
C THR A 4 -8.03 12.49 -8.39
N ILE A 5 -8.19 12.71 -7.09
CA ILE A 5 -7.12 13.07 -6.16
C ILE A 5 -6.96 11.94 -5.14
N VAL A 6 -5.72 11.57 -4.84
CA VAL A 6 -5.37 10.56 -3.83
C VAL A 6 -4.35 11.13 -2.85
N ASN A 7 -4.29 10.58 -1.64
CA ASN A 7 -3.25 10.94 -0.68
C ASN A 7 -1.99 10.11 -0.89
N CYS A 8 -0.83 10.75 -0.81
CA CYS A 8 0.45 10.05 -0.82
C CYS A 8 0.54 9.12 0.39
N PRO A 9 0.80 7.81 0.21
CA PRO A 9 0.84 6.86 1.34
C PRO A 9 1.92 7.16 2.39
N THR A 10 2.99 7.85 1.99
CA THR A 10 4.15 8.12 2.85
C THR A 10 4.01 9.39 3.69
N CYS A 11 3.33 10.43 3.16
CA CYS A 11 3.32 11.76 3.78
C CYS A 11 1.96 12.47 3.71
N GLU A 12 0.93 11.77 3.22
CA GLU A 12 -0.47 12.20 3.15
C GLU A 12 -0.76 13.41 2.25
N LYS A 13 0.24 13.94 1.56
CA LYS A 13 0.04 15.02 0.60
C LYS A 13 -0.88 14.61 -0.55
N GLU A 14 -1.81 15.48 -0.93
CA GLU A 14 -2.69 15.27 -2.09
C GLU A 14 -1.89 15.17 -3.41
N VAL A 15 -2.26 14.21 -4.25
CA VAL A 15 -1.68 13.93 -5.56
C VAL A 15 -2.80 13.78 -6.57
N VAL A 16 -2.76 14.58 -7.64
CA VAL A 16 -3.67 14.45 -8.78
C VAL A 16 -3.33 13.17 -9.55
N TRP A 17 -4.33 12.35 -9.84
CA TRP A 17 -4.20 11.11 -10.60
C TRP A 17 -4.17 11.40 -12.11
N SER A 18 -3.02 11.87 -12.58
CA SER A 18 -2.78 12.20 -13.99
C SER A 18 -1.42 11.70 -14.47
N LYS A 19 -1.12 11.78 -15.77
CA LYS A 19 0.17 11.34 -16.35
C LYS A 19 1.35 12.22 -15.91
N GLU A 20 1.07 13.48 -15.57
CA GLU A 20 2.03 14.49 -15.11
C GLU A 20 2.57 14.15 -13.72
N SER A 21 1.76 13.51 -12.87
CA SER A 21 2.18 12.90 -11.60
C SER A 21 2.99 11.63 -11.86
N LYS A 22 4.27 11.79 -12.17
CA LYS A 22 5.19 10.69 -12.57
C LYS A 22 5.31 9.57 -11.53
N TYR A 23 5.23 9.92 -10.25
CA TYR A 23 5.45 8.99 -9.12
C TYR A 23 4.15 8.55 -8.44
N ARG A 24 2.97 8.80 -9.03
CA ARG A 24 1.68 8.41 -8.43
C ARG A 24 1.68 6.94 -7.99
N PRO A 25 1.16 6.59 -6.80
CA PRO A 25 0.39 7.44 -5.87
C PRO A 25 1.23 8.38 -4.99
N PHE A 26 2.56 8.38 -5.11
CA PHE A 26 3.45 9.19 -4.29
C PHE A 26 3.59 10.62 -4.81
N CYS A 27 3.77 11.58 -3.91
CA CYS A 27 3.95 12.99 -4.28
C CYS A 27 5.35 13.29 -4.84
N SER A 28 6.31 12.37 -4.69
CA SER A 28 7.69 12.50 -5.16
C SER A 28 8.41 11.14 -5.19
N GLU A 29 9.52 11.07 -5.92
CA GLU A 29 10.43 9.91 -5.92
C GLU A 29 10.90 9.54 -4.51
N ARG A 30 11.20 10.55 -3.68
CA ARG A 30 11.62 10.35 -2.29
C ARG A 30 10.58 9.53 -1.51
N CYS A 31 9.29 9.87 -1.63
CA CYS A 31 8.24 9.15 -0.91
C CYS A 31 8.09 7.71 -1.42
N GLN A 32 8.19 7.49 -2.73
CA GLN A 32 8.22 6.14 -3.31
C GLN A 32 9.37 5.29 -2.76
N LEU A 33 10.57 5.86 -2.65
CA LEU A 33 11.74 5.15 -2.13
C LEU A 33 11.67 4.88 -0.62
N ILE A 34 11.04 5.78 0.16
CA ILE A 34 10.81 5.54 1.59
C ILE A 34 9.87 4.36 1.78
N ASP A 35 8.73 4.34 1.06
CA ASP A 35 7.75 3.25 1.13
C ASP A 35 8.41 1.90 0.75
N LEU A 36 9.17 1.88 -0.34
CA LEU A 36 9.95 0.72 -0.73
C LEU A 36 10.95 0.28 0.35
N GLY A 37 11.62 1.23 1.00
CA GLY A 37 12.55 0.96 2.09
C GLY A 37 11.86 0.39 3.33
N ASP A 38 10.65 0.86 3.66
CA ASP A 38 9.88 0.37 4.79
C ASP A 38 9.37 -1.06 4.56
N TRP A 39 9.02 -1.41 3.31
CA TRP A 39 8.77 -2.80 2.91
C TRP A 39 10.02 -3.68 3.03
N ALA A 40 11.15 -3.21 2.51
CA ALA A 40 12.41 -3.94 2.58
C ALA A 40 12.90 -4.15 4.02
N ALA A 41 12.51 -3.27 4.95
CA ALA A 41 12.83 -3.33 6.37
C ALA A 41 11.74 -4.03 7.21
N GLU A 42 10.77 -4.71 6.59
CA GLU A 42 9.69 -5.45 7.26
C GLU A 42 8.83 -4.59 8.22
N LYS A 43 8.78 -3.26 8.01
CA LYS A 43 7.89 -2.38 8.79
C LYS A 43 6.44 -2.48 8.36
N HIS A 44 6.21 -2.88 7.11
CA HIS A 44 4.91 -3.26 6.61
C HIS A 44 4.74 -4.77 6.72
N SER A 45 3.65 -5.20 7.36
CA SER A 45 3.27 -6.59 7.47
C SER A 45 1.74 -6.72 7.38
N ILE A 46 1.29 -7.89 6.95
CA ILE A 46 -0.12 -8.25 6.93
C ILE A 46 -0.32 -9.27 8.05
N ALA A 47 -1.24 -8.99 8.97
CA ALA A 47 -1.54 -9.91 10.05
C ALA A 47 -2.11 -11.22 9.51
N SER A 48 -1.62 -12.36 10.01
CA SER A 48 -2.20 -13.67 9.65
C SER A 48 -3.51 -13.89 10.42
N VAL A 49 -4.45 -14.55 9.73
CA VAL A 49 -5.71 -15.07 10.29
C VAL A 49 -5.62 -16.60 10.30
N GLU A 50 -4.53 -17.14 10.83
CA GLU A 50 -4.25 -18.59 10.75
C GLU A 50 -5.14 -19.44 11.68
N GLU A 51 -5.69 -18.88 12.76
CA GLU A 51 -6.47 -19.70 13.70
C GLU A 51 -7.88 -20.06 13.21
N THR A 52 -8.46 -19.33 12.25
CA THR A 52 -9.88 -19.53 11.87
C THR A 52 -10.08 -20.16 10.49
N LEU A 53 -9.14 -20.01 9.55
CA LEU A 53 -9.35 -20.41 8.17
C LEU A 53 -8.79 -21.78 7.82
N PHE A 54 -7.86 -22.32 8.63
CA PHE A 54 -7.25 -23.62 8.36
C PHE A 54 -7.84 -24.76 9.20
N SER A 55 -8.70 -24.47 10.19
CA SER A 55 -9.33 -25.50 11.02
C SER A 55 -10.50 -26.19 10.30
N GLU A 56 -11.32 -25.45 9.54
CA GLU A 56 -12.55 -25.99 8.95
C GLU A 56 -12.30 -26.91 7.74
N ASP A 57 -11.24 -26.66 6.97
CA ASP A 57 -10.90 -27.48 5.79
C ASP A 57 -10.10 -28.75 6.14
N LEU A 58 -9.43 -28.78 7.31
CA LEU A 58 -8.63 -29.94 7.76
C LEU A 58 -9.50 -31.04 8.38
N GLU A 59 -10.62 -30.70 9.01
CA GLU A 59 -11.53 -31.67 9.64
C GLU A 59 -12.35 -32.50 8.63
N LYS A 60 -12.28 -32.15 7.34
CA LYS A 60 -13.06 -32.80 6.28
C LYS A 60 -12.33 -33.93 5.55
N TYR A 61 -11.05 -34.16 5.83
CA TYR A 61 -10.23 -35.20 5.19
C TYR A 61 -9.71 -36.24 6.19
#